data_AF-A0A6S6RWB1-F1
#
_entry.id   AF-A0A6S6RWB1-F1
#
_cell.length_a   1.000
_cell.length_b   1.000
_cell.length_c   1.000
_cell.angle_alpha   90.00
_cell.angle_beta   90.00
_cell.angle_gamma   90.00
#
_symmetry.space_group_name_H-M   'P 1'
#
loop_
_entity.id
_entity.type
_entity.pdbx_description
1 polymer ?
#
loop_
_entity_poly.entity_id
_entity_poly.type
_entity_poly.pdbx_seq_one_letter_code
_entity_poly.pdbx_strand_id
1 'polypeptide(L)'
;MTRTQLAIAYLAAGNYPAASYHFKKIKLAEPKNGIANLGMAVIMRQQKQPDLALKYFKVAIRSSAINNTSIRYYYLDFLCSKNISEEIIKLRKEKERSGLNCQNISKVK
;
A
#
# COMPACT_ATOMS: atom_id res chain seq x y z
N MET A 1 -17.43 -12.54 9.12
CA MET A 1 -16.30 -11.92 8.39
C MET A 1 -16.41 -10.41 8.43
N THR A 2 -15.31 -9.70 8.71
CA THR A 2 -15.30 -8.23 8.69
C THR A 2 -15.20 -7.69 7.26
N ARG A 3 -15.60 -6.42 7.03
CA ARG A 3 -15.43 -5.77 5.71
C ARG A 3 -13.97 -5.77 5.26
N THR A 4 -13.03 -5.64 6.19
CA THR A 4 -11.59 -5.71 5.92
C THR A 4 -11.17 -7.10 5.44
N GLN A 5 -11.64 -8.17 6.10
CA GLN A 5 -11.36 -9.54 5.69
C GLN A 5 -11.91 -9.83 4.29
N LEU A 6 -13.13 -9.40 3.99
CA LEU A 6 -13.73 -9.53 2.66
C LEU A 6 -12.92 -8.78 1.59
N ALA A 7 -12.54 -7.53 1.87
CA ALA A 7 -11.76 -6.73 0.93
C ALA A 7 -10.41 -7.38 0.60
N ILE A 8 -9.72 -7.90 1.62
CA ILE A 8 -8.43 -8.59 1.46
C ILE A 8 -8.60 -9.91 0.71
N ALA A 9 -9.64 -10.70 1.01
CA ALA A 9 -9.92 -11.95 0.32
C ALA A 9 -10.19 -11.73 -1.18
N TYR A 10 -11.02 -10.75 -1.53
CA TYR A 10 -11.26 -10.40 -2.93
C TYR A 10 -10.02 -9.85 -3.62
N LEU A 11 -9.20 -9.07 -2.91
CA LEU A 11 -7.93 -8.58 -3.44
C LEU A 11 -6.98 -9.72 -3.78
N ALA A 12 -6.83 -10.70 -2.88
CA ALA A 12 -6.01 -11.90 -3.08
C ALA A 12 -6.55 -12.76 -4.23
N ALA A 13 -7.86 -12.83 -4.41
CA ALA A 13 -8.51 -13.51 -5.52
C ALA A 13 -8.44 -12.74 -6.86
N GLY A 14 -7.82 -11.55 -6.90
CA GLY A 14 -7.76 -10.72 -8.10
C GLY A 14 -9.09 -10.07 -8.51
N ASN A 15 -10.14 -10.20 -7.69
CA ASN A 15 -11.43 -9.56 -7.93
C ASN A 15 -11.39 -8.10 -7.45
N TYR A 16 -10.73 -7.25 -8.24
CA TYR A 16 -10.55 -5.84 -7.94
C TYR A 16 -11.84 -5.04 -7.79
N PRO A 17 -12.91 -5.29 -8.58
CA PRO A 17 -14.20 -4.63 -8.37
C PRO A 17 -14.79 -4.91 -6.97
N ALA A 18 -14.83 -6.17 -6.55
CA ALA A 18 -15.34 -6.54 -5.22
C ALA A 18 -14.44 -6.02 -4.10
N ALA A 19 -13.11 -6.12 -4.25
CA ALA A 19 -12.16 -5.58 -3.28
C ALA A 19 -12.34 -4.06 -3.12
N SER A 20 -12.44 -3.33 -4.24
CA SER A 20 -12.65 -1.88 -4.24
C SER A 20 -13.96 -1.49 -3.57
N TYR A 21 -15.04 -2.25 -3.78
CA TYR A 21 -16.32 -2.01 -3.13
C TYR A 21 -16.18 -2.02 -1.60
N HIS A 22 -15.55 -3.05 -1.04
CA HIS A 22 -15.36 -3.16 0.40
C HIS A 22 -14.38 -2.12 0.96
N PHE A 23 -13.28 -1.84 0.26
CA PHE A 23 -12.34 -0.77 0.67
C PHE A 23 -12.99 0.62 0.63
N LYS A 24 -13.85 0.91 -0.35
CA LYS A 24 -14.63 2.16 -0.39
C LYS A 24 -15.57 2.27 0.82
N LYS A 25 -16.24 1.19 1.22
CA LYS A 25 -17.09 1.18 2.43
C LYS A 25 -16.29 1.45 3.71
N ILE A 26 -15.08 0.89 3.84
CA ILE A 26 -14.19 1.19 4.97
C ILE A 26 -13.79 2.67 4.94
N LYS A 27 -13.40 3.18 3.76
CA LYS A 27 -12.99 4.57 3.58
C LYS A 27 -14.11 5.59 3.87
N LEU A 28 -15.37 5.24 3.66
CA LEU A 28 -16.50 6.12 4.03
C LEU A 28 -16.58 6.35 5.54
N ALA A 29 -16.28 5.33 6.34
CA ALA A 29 -16.23 5.45 7.80
C ALA A 29 -14.93 6.08 8.28
N GLU A 30 -13.81 5.69 7.66
CA GLU A 30 -12.47 6.12 8.04
C GLU A 30 -11.65 6.53 6.79
N PRO A 31 -11.75 7.79 6.33
CA PRO A 31 -11.13 8.22 5.08
C PRO A 31 -9.61 8.02 5.01
N LYS A 32 -8.95 8.06 6.17
CA LYS A 32 -7.50 7.90 6.28
C LYS A 32 -7.08 6.45 6.48
N ASN A 33 -7.98 5.50 6.79
CA ASN A 33 -7.64 4.12 7.17
C ASN A 33 -6.50 3.51 6.33
N GLY A 34 -5.42 3.11 7.00
CA GLY A 34 -4.19 2.65 6.35
C GLY A 34 -4.37 1.39 5.50
N ILE A 35 -5.18 0.44 5.97
CA ILE A 35 -5.43 -0.83 5.26
C ILE A 35 -6.26 -0.58 4.00
N ALA A 36 -7.31 0.24 4.09
CA ALA A 36 -8.13 0.56 2.94
C ALA A 36 -7.35 1.32 1.86
N ASN A 37 -6.52 2.29 2.26
CA ASN A 37 -5.68 3.02 1.32
C ASN A 37 -4.56 2.13 0.74
N LEU A 38 -3.98 1.19 1.51
CA LEU A 38 -3.04 0.19 0.97
C LEU A 38 -3.72 -0.70 -0.08
N GLY A 39 -4.90 -1.23 0.22
CA GLY A 39 -5.66 -2.07 -0.70
C GLY A 39 -5.97 -1.35 -2.01
N MET A 40 -6.43 -0.10 -1.93
CA MET A 40 -6.64 0.75 -3.12
C MET A 40 -5.36 0.99 -3.90
N ALA A 41 -4.22 1.21 -3.23
CA ALA A 41 -2.93 1.40 -3.90
C ALA A 41 -2.50 0.16 -4.71
N VAL A 42 -2.66 -1.03 -4.13
CA VAL A 42 -2.37 -2.31 -4.81
C VAL A 42 -3.28 -2.50 -6.02
N ILE A 43 -4.57 -2.20 -5.89
CA ILE A 43 -5.53 -2.27 -7.00
C ILE A 43 -5.13 -1.30 -8.13
N MET A 44 -4.82 -0.05 -7.82
CA MET A 44 -4.41 0.94 -8.82
C MET A 44 -3.11 0.54 -9.53
N ARG A 45 -2.14 -0.02 -8.79
CA ARG A 45 -0.91 -0.58 -9.37
C ARG A 45 -1.23 -1.66 -10.41
N GLN A 46 -2.12 -2.58 -10.06
CA GLN A 46 -2.49 -3.70 -10.92
C GLN A 46 -3.29 -3.24 -12.15
N GLN A 47 -4.09 -2.19 -12.01
CA GLN A 47 -4.81 -1.54 -13.10
C GLN A 47 -3.91 -0.62 -13.95
N LYS A 48 -2.58 -0.67 -13.77
CA LYS A 48 -1.60 0.17 -14.49
C LYS A 48 -1.86 1.67 -14.33
N GLN A 49 -2.39 2.09 -13.18
CA GLN A 49 -2.60 3.49 -12.79
C GLN A 49 -1.60 3.92 -11.69
N PRO A 50 -0.31 4.08 -12.02
CA PRO A 50 0.75 4.30 -11.04
C PRO A 50 0.61 5.61 -10.26
N ASP A 51 0.10 6.67 -10.88
CA ASP A 51 -0.06 7.97 -10.21
C ASP A 51 -1.10 7.91 -9.09
N LEU A 52 -2.19 7.17 -9.32
CA LEU A 52 -3.20 6.92 -8.30
C LEU A 52 -2.66 5.98 -7.23
N ALA A 53 -1.93 4.93 -7.61
CA ALA A 53 -1.29 4.03 -6.66
C ALA A 53 -0.38 4.80 -5.69
N LEU A 54 0.45 5.70 -6.21
CA LEU A 54 1.33 6.56 -5.42
C LEU A 54 0.54 7.43 -4.43
N LYS A 55 -0.55 8.07 -4.88
CA LYS A 55 -1.42 8.88 -4.01
C LYS A 55 -1.96 8.03 -2.84
N TYR A 56 -2.49 6.85 -3.13
CA TYR A 56 -3.04 5.98 -2.09
C TYR A 56 -1.97 5.44 -1.12
N PHE A 57 -0.79 5.06 -1.62
CA PHE A 57 0.34 4.66 -0.77
C PHE A 57 0.74 5.77 0.21
N LYS A 58 0.82 7.02 -0.27
CA LYS A 58 1.14 8.19 0.57
C LYS A 58 0.12 8.42 1.68
N VAL A 59 -1.17 8.16 1.42
CA VAL A 59 -2.19 8.25 2.49
C VAL A 59 -2.04 7.08 3.46
N ALA A 60 -1.85 5.86 2.95
CA ALA A 60 -1.75 4.66 3.76
C ALA A 60 -0.63 4.76 4.81
N ILE A 61 0.57 5.20 4.38
CA ILE A 61 1.73 5.30 5.28
C ILE A 61 1.60 6.38 6.35
N ARG A 62 0.86 7.46 6.07
CA ARG A 62 0.60 8.56 7.02
C ARG A 62 -0.45 8.22 8.06
N SER A 63 -1.41 7.36 7.72
CA SER A 63 -2.49 7.00 8.64
C SER A 63 -2.14 5.86 9.58
N SER A 64 -1.23 4.97 9.19
CA SER A 64 -0.72 3.97 10.12
C SER A 64 0.25 4.65 11.09
N ALA A 65 -0.01 4.60 12.38
CA ALA A 65 0.92 5.02 13.43
C ALA A 65 2.26 4.28 13.26
N ILE A 66 3.20 4.89 12.54
CA ILE A 66 4.68 4.73 12.46
C ILE A 66 5.27 3.31 12.30
N ASN A 67 4.52 2.22 12.48
CA ASN A 67 5.06 0.87 12.64
C ASN A 67 4.32 -0.24 11.88
N ASN A 68 3.55 0.07 10.83
CA ASN A 68 3.04 -0.98 9.96
C ASN A 68 4.08 -1.33 8.88
N THR A 69 4.97 -2.27 9.22
CA THR A 69 6.05 -2.76 8.35
C THR A 69 5.53 -3.24 6.99
N SER A 70 4.34 -3.83 6.94
CA SER A 70 3.72 -4.31 5.69
C SER A 70 3.38 -3.16 4.74
N ILE A 71 2.78 -2.06 5.21
CA ILE A 71 2.49 -0.88 4.34
C ILE A 71 3.79 -0.31 3.77
N ARG A 72 4.84 -0.19 4.60
CA ARG A 72 6.16 0.27 4.16
C ARG A 72 6.76 -0.65 3.11
N TYR A 73 6.63 -1.97 3.30
CA TYR A 73 7.08 -2.97 2.35
C TYR A 73 6.40 -2.80 0.99
N TYR A 74 5.06 -2.80 0.95
CA TYR A 74 4.33 -2.62 -0.32
C TYR A 74 4.63 -1.28 -0.99
N TYR A 75 4.79 -0.21 -0.21
CA TYR A 75 5.14 1.09 -0.77
C TYR A 75 6.55 1.09 -1.35
N LEU A 76 7.54 0.57 -0.62
CA LEU A 76 8.92 0.48 -1.09
C LEU A 76 9.03 -0.39 -2.35
N ASP A 77 8.38 -1.56 -2.39
CA ASP A 77 8.32 -2.42 -3.57
C ASP A 77 7.77 -1.66 -4.79
N PHE A 78 6.67 -0.94 -4.60
CA PHE A 78 6.10 -0.10 -5.65
C PHE A 78 7.09 0.97 -6.15
N LEU A 79 7.73 1.71 -5.23
CA LEU A 79 8.68 2.76 -5.59
C LEU A 79 9.90 2.20 -6.34
N CYS A 80 10.43 1.07 -5.89
CA CYS A 80 11.53 0.38 -6.56
C CYS A 80 11.13 -0.06 -7.97
N SER A 81 9.91 -0.61 -8.14
CA SER A 81 9.39 -1.03 -9.45
C SER A 81 9.18 0.12 -10.44
N LYS A 82 9.03 1.35 -9.94
CA LYS A 82 8.83 2.57 -10.75
C LYS A 82 10.06 3.47 -10.83
N ASN A 83 11.15 3.06 -10.19
CA ASN A 83 12.39 3.83 -10.10
C ASN A 83 12.19 5.27 -9.54
N ILE A 84 11.27 5.43 -8.58
CA ILE A 84 10.97 6.73 -7.95
C ILE A 84 11.96 6.96 -6.80
N SER A 85 13.19 7.36 -7.16
CA SER A 85 14.33 7.53 -6.23
C SER A 85 14.06 8.51 -5.09
N GLU A 86 13.40 9.64 -5.38
CA GLU A 86 13.14 10.71 -4.40
C GLU A 86 12.31 10.23 -3.21
N GLU A 87 11.20 9.53 -3.47
CA GLU A 87 10.34 8.98 -2.42
C GLU A 87 11.03 7.86 -1.64
N ILE A 88 11.91 7.08 -2.29
CA ILE A 88 12.69 6.04 -1.61
C ILE A 88 13.66 6.68 -0.62
N ILE A 89 14.38 7.74 -1.01
CA ILE A 89 15.31 8.46 -0.14
C ILE A 89 14.54 9.05 1.04
N LYS A 90 13.39 9.67 0.79
CA LYS A 90 12.53 10.23 1.83
C LYS A 90 12.04 9.17 2.82
N LEU A 91 11.53 8.05 2.30
CA LEU A 91 11.01 6.95 3.13
C LEU A 91 12.10 6.32 4.03
N ARG A 92 13.35 6.28 3.56
CA ARG A 92 14.50 5.81 4.35
C ARG A 92 14.94 6.82 5.41
N LYS A 93 14.98 8.11 5.07
CA LYS A 93 15.33 9.19 6.02
C LYS A 93 14.37 9.24 7.21
N GLU A 94 13.11 8.87 7.01
CA GLU A 94 12.10 8.79 8.09
C GLU A 94 12.28 7.59 9.03
N LYS A 95 13.19 6.63 8.75
CA LYS A 95 13.41 5.45 9.61
C LYS A 95 14.82 4.88 9.41
N GLU A 96 15.76 5.28 10.28
CA GLU A 96 17.14 4.79 10.33
C GLU A 96 17.28 3.27 10.63
N ARG A 97 16.19 2.57 10.98
CA ARG A 97 16.26 1.24 11.62
C ARG A 97 15.71 0.05 10.83
N SER A 98 15.05 0.26 9.69
CA SER A 98 14.55 -0.86 8.88
C SER A 98 15.49 -1.09 7.71
N GLY A 99 16.30 -2.15 7.72
CA GLY A 99 17.16 -2.59 6.61
C GLY A 99 16.42 -2.98 5.31
N LEU A 100 15.19 -2.50 5.13
CA LEU A 100 14.37 -2.60 3.93
C LEU A 100 14.92 -1.65 2.87
N ASN A 101 15.40 -2.20 1.76
CA ASN A 101 15.84 -1.46 0.59
C ASN A 101 15.42 -2.21 -0.69
N CYS A 102 15.58 -1.58 -1.86
CA CYS A 102 15.20 -2.20 -3.13
C CYS A 102 15.98 -3.50 -3.44
N GLN A 103 17.16 -3.70 -2.85
CA GLN A 103 18.01 -4.88 -3.09
C GLN A 103 17.57 -6.09 -2.25
N ASN A 104 16.96 -5.85 -1.09
CA ASN A 104 16.54 -6.88 -0.15
C ASN A 104 15.04 -7.21 -0.26
N ILE A 105 14.24 -6.34 -0.88
CA ILE A 105 12.78 -6.52 -0.99
C ILE A 105 12.38 -7.56 -2.06
N SER A 106 13.17 -7.71 -3.12
CA SER A 106 12.96 -8.69 -4.19
C SER A 106 13.20 -10.16 -3.75
N LYS A 107 13.76 -10.38 -2.56
CA LYS A 107 14.06 -11.70 -2.00
C LYS A 107 12.99 -12.24 -1.04
N VAL A 108 11.97 -11.44 -0.72
CA VAL A 108 10.86 -11.81 0.17
C VAL A 108 9.62 -12.06 -0.70
N LYS A 109 9.64 -13.15 -1.45
CA LYS A 109 8.48 -13.67 -2.19
C LYS A 109 8.17 -15.08 -1.75
#